data_AF-A0A2V8P2C0-F1
#
_entry.id   AF-A0A2V8P2C0-F1
#
_cell.length_a   1.000
_cell.length_b   1.000
_cell.length_c   1.000
_cell.angle_alpha   90.00
_cell.angle_beta   90.00
_cell.angle_gamma   90.00
#
_symmetry.space_group_name_H-M   'P 1'
#
loop_
_entity.id
_entity.type
_entity.pdbx_description
1 polymer ?
#
loop_
_entity_poly.entity_id
_entity_poly.type
_entity_poly.pdbx_seq_one_letter_code
_entity_poly.pdbx_strand_id
1 'polypeptide(L)'
;MSTAAVALTDRFEVAGRAFHSRLIIGTGKYRTYEEMKAAHQASGAEMVTVAVRRVPLDRSSESFLDHLDPSLRILPNTAGCYTAEEAIRTARLAREALNTEWIKLEVIGDQTTLFPDNEQTLEAARILVKEGFVVLPYFTDDLIVAKKLLDAGCPAVMPLAAPIGSGLGIQNPTNLRIMREQLPKATIIVDAGVGTASDATIAMELGADAVLMNTAIAEAQDP
;
A
#
# COMPACT_ATOMS: atom_id res chain seq x y z
N MET A 1 33.83 19.21 23.38
CA MET A 1 33.33 17.86 23.04
C MET A 1 31.96 18.04 22.43
N SER A 2 31.86 18.00 21.10
CA SER A 2 30.58 18.16 20.39
C SER A 2 29.94 16.79 20.29
N THR A 3 28.88 16.55 21.05
CA THR A 3 27.98 15.43 20.84
C THR A 3 27.18 15.71 19.58
N ALA A 4 27.76 15.40 18.42
CA ALA A 4 26.98 15.17 17.22
C ALA A 4 26.07 14.00 17.53
N ALA A 5 24.80 14.29 17.85
CA ALA A 5 23.75 13.29 17.84
C ALA A 5 23.83 12.64 16.46
N VAL A 6 24.15 11.35 16.44
CA VAL A 6 23.93 10.53 15.27
C VAL A 6 22.42 10.63 15.04
N ALA A 7 22.02 11.48 14.10
CA ALA A 7 20.68 11.42 13.56
C ALA A 7 20.60 10.02 12.95
N LEU A 8 20.07 9.07 13.72
CA LEU A 8 19.55 7.83 13.18
C LEU A 8 18.69 8.28 12.00
N THR A 9 19.12 7.99 10.78
CA THR A 9 18.30 8.25 9.61
C THR A 9 17.02 7.47 9.83
N ASP A 10 15.96 8.17 10.23
CA ASP A 10 14.68 7.57 10.55
C ASP A 10 14.15 6.96 9.25
N ARG A 11 14.18 5.63 9.20
CA ARG A 11 13.79 4.82 8.05
C ARG A 11 12.83 3.76 8.53
N PHE A 12 11.94 3.33 7.64
CA PHE A 12 11.14 2.14 7.87
C PHE A 12 11.57 1.04 6.90
N GLU A 13 11.41 -0.21 7.34
CA GLU A 13 11.84 -1.39 6.58
C GLU A 13 10.65 -2.29 6.27
N VAL A 14 10.59 -2.77 5.03
CA VAL A 14 9.68 -3.83 4.61
C VAL A 14 10.48 -4.86 3.85
N ALA A 15 10.40 -6.13 4.27
CA ALA A 15 11.05 -7.27 3.60
C ALA A 15 12.53 -7.04 3.26
N GLY A 16 13.32 -6.53 4.22
CA GLY A 16 14.76 -6.30 4.04
C GLY A 16 15.12 -5.04 3.26
N ARG A 17 14.14 -4.22 2.84
CA ARG A 17 14.38 -2.96 2.13
C ARG A 17 13.99 -1.77 2.99
N ALA A 18 14.96 -0.90 3.25
CA ALA A 18 14.77 0.35 3.95
C ALA A 18 14.31 1.46 3.00
N PHE A 19 13.42 2.31 3.49
CA PHE A 19 12.89 3.49 2.83
C PHE A 19 12.97 4.68 3.80
N HIS A 20 13.31 5.85 3.29
CA HIS A 20 13.31 7.12 4.01
C HIS A 20 11.93 7.76 4.03
N SER A 21 11.19 7.68 2.91
CA SER A 21 9.85 8.24 2.81
C SER A 21 8.81 7.25 3.32
N ARG A 22 8.13 7.63 4.41
CA ARG A 22 7.00 6.88 5.00
C ARG A 22 5.69 7.09 4.23
N LEU A 23 5.74 7.76 3.07
CA LEU A 23 4.60 8.02 2.20
C LEU A 23 4.69 7.13 0.95
N ILE A 24 3.71 6.25 0.80
CA ILE A 24 3.50 5.43 -0.39
C ILE A 24 2.34 6.03 -1.15
N ILE A 25 2.46 6.16 -2.47
CA ILE A 25 1.40 6.78 -3.28
C ILE A 25 0.93 5.88 -4.41
N GLY A 26 -0.30 6.06 -4.86
CA GLY A 26 -0.78 5.39 -6.05
C GLY A 26 -0.50 6.16 -7.34
N THR A 27 -0.74 5.47 -8.46
CA THR A 27 -0.57 5.96 -9.84
C THR A 27 -1.90 6.25 -10.54
N GLY A 28 -3.03 6.09 -9.85
CA GLY A 28 -4.36 6.25 -10.44
C GLY A 28 -4.96 7.63 -10.22
N LYS A 29 -5.94 7.99 -11.05
CA LYS A 29 -6.84 9.16 -10.92
C LYS A 29 -6.26 10.54 -11.29
N TYR A 30 -4.95 10.64 -11.53
CA TYR A 30 -4.35 11.87 -12.07
C TYR A 30 -4.93 12.22 -13.44
N ARG A 31 -5.05 13.53 -13.74
CA ARG A 31 -5.61 14.01 -15.01
C ARG A 31 -4.65 13.80 -16.17
N THR A 32 -3.35 13.96 -15.91
CA THR A 32 -2.27 13.80 -16.89
C THR A 32 -1.06 13.08 -16.29
N TYR A 33 -0.17 12.56 -17.13
CA TYR A 33 1.07 11.95 -16.66
C TYR A 33 2.06 12.98 -16.12
N GLU A 34 2.00 14.23 -16.62
CA GLU A 34 2.79 15.35 -16.12
C GLU A 34 2.43 15.70 -14.67
N GLU A 35 1.14 15.75 -14.35
CA GLU A 35 0.66 15.96 -12.98
C GLU A 35 1.07 14.79 -12.07
N MET A 36 0.91 13.55 -12.55
CA MET A 36 1.36 12.37 -11.80
C MET A 36 2.85 12.46 -11.45
N LYS A 37 3.70 12.80 -12.43
CA LYS A 37 5.15 12.97 -12.22
C LYS A 37 5.45 14.09 -11.20
N ALA A 38 4.78 15.23 -11.33
CA ALA A 38 4.96 16.36 -10.43
C ALA A 38 4.58 16.01 -8.98
N ALA A 39 3.43 15.35 -8.79
CA ALA A 39 2.96 14.89 -7.48
C ALA A 39 3.91 13.84 -6.88
N HIS A 40 4.38 12.88 -7.68
CA HIS A 40 5.36 11.88 -7.23
C HIS A 40 6.65 12.54 -6.77
N GLN A 41 7.19 13.48 -7.54
CA GLN A 41 8.39 14.21 -7.17
C GLN A 41 8.21 15.05 -5.91
N ALA A 42 7.08 15.78 -5.79
CA ALA A 42 6.78 16.63 -4.64
C ALA A 42 6.57 15.83 -3.35
N SER A 43 5.97 14.64 -3.46
CA SER A 43 5.72 13.74 -2.32
C SER A 43 6.99 13.16 -1.70
N GLY A 44 8.09 13.08 -2.48
CA GLY A 44 9.29 12.37 -2.10
C GLY A 44 9.07 10.86 -1.87
N ALA A 45 7.96 10.29 -2.36
CA ALA A 45 7.69 8.86 -2.24
C ALA A 45 8.77 8.03 -2.93
N GLU A 46 9.13 6.91 -2.32
CA GLU A 46 10.10 5.95 -2.88
C GLU A 46 9.41 4.66 -3.37
N MET A 47 8.10 4.56 -3.16
CA MET A 47 7.29 3.42 -3.56
C MET A 47 5.95 3.91 -4.13
N VAL A 48 5.56 3.34 -5.27
CA VAL A 48 4.30 3.66 -5.94
C VAL A 48 3.51 2.40 -6.25
N THR A 49 2.18 2.45 -6.05
CA THR A 49 1.30 1.33 -6.37
C THR A 49 0.78 1.37 -7.80
N VAL A 50 0.70 0.20 -8.42
CA VAL A 50 0.30 0.05 -9.81
C VAL A 50 -0.76 -1.05 -9.94
N ALA A 51 -1.92 -0.72 -10.52
CA ALA A 51 -2.93 -1.74 -10.81
C ALA A 51 -2.49 -2.64 -11.97
N VAL A 52 -2.36 -3.94 -11.71
CA VAL A 52 -1.86 -4.93 -12.69
C VAL A 52 -2.68 -4.94 -13.97
N ARG A 53 -4.00 -4.74 -13.88
CA ARG A 53 -4.91 -4.61 -15.03
C ARG A 53 -4.56 -3.46 -15.99
N ARG A 54 -3.74 -2.49 -15.56
CA ARG A 54 -3.27 -1.36 -16.39
C ARG A 54 -1.91 -1.63 -17.01
N VAL A 55 -1.21 -2.68 -16.59
CA VAL A 55 0.09 -3.04 -17.15
C VAL A 55 -0.14 -3.57 -18.56
N PRO A 56 0.45 -2.95 -19.59
CA PRO A 56 0.26 -3.40 -20.96
C PRO A 56 0.93 -4.76 -21.17
N LEU A 57 0.21 -5.67 -21.83
CA LEU A 57 0.74 -6.98 -22.22
C LEU A 57 1.58 -6.90 -23.51
N ASP A 58 1.41 -5.84 -24.28
CA ASP A 58 2.15 -5.53 -25.51
C ASP A 58 2.82 -4.16 -25.37
N ARG A 59 4.12 -4.09 -25.62
CA ARG A 59 4.94 -2.86 -25.56
C ARG A 59 4.86 -2.03 -26.86
N SER A 60 3.91 -2.32 -27.73
CA SER A 60 3.69 -1.60 -28.99
C SER A 60 3.19 -0.16 -28.81
N SER A 61 2.79 0.25 -27.60
CA SER A 61 2.34 1.60 -27.28
C SER A 61 2.95 2.11 -25.97
N GLU A 62 3.07 3.44 -25.86
CA GLU A 62 3.53 4.15 -24.66
C GLU A 62 2.64 3.80 -23.46
N SER A 63 3.27 3.45 -22.33
CA SER A 63 2.62 3.04 -21.09
C SER A 63 2.80 4.09 -20.01
N PHE A 64 1.86 4.22 -19.07
CA PHE A 64 2.09 5.02 -17.86
C PHE A 64 3.34 4.56 -17.07
N LEU A 65 3.77 3.31 -17.23
CA LEU A 65 5.03 2.80 -16.65
C LEU A 65 6.26 3.55 -17.18
N ASP A 66 6.23 3.97 -18.45
CA ASP A 66 7.31 4.75 -19.07
C ASP A 66 7.40 6.18 -18.51
N HIS A 67 6.36 6.61 -17.79
CA HIS A 67 6.29 7.89 -17.09
C HIS A 67 6.74 7.82 -15.63
N LEU A 68 7.03 6.64 -15.08
CA LEU A 68 7.50 6.51 -13.70
C LEU A 68 9.01 6.71 -13.61
N ASP A 69 9.47 7.37 -12.55
CA ASP A 69 10.89 7.47 -12.25
C ASP A 69 11.45 6.05 -11.96
N PRO A 70 12.52 5.61 -12.66
CA PRO A 70 13.10 4.27 -12.48
C PRO A 70 13.63 3.99 -11.06
N SER A 71 13.87 5.02 -10.24
CA SER A 71 14.28 4.88 -8.85
C SER A 71 13.14 4.43 -7.92
N LEU A 72 11.89 4.66 -8.32
CA LEU A 72 10.71 4.27 -7.54
C LEU A 72 10.58 2.75 -7.48
N ARG A 73 10.27 2.23 -6.29
CA ARG A 73 9.83 0.84 -6.15
C ARG A 73 8.39 0.73 -6.63
N ILE A 74 8.17 -0.02 -7.71
CA ILE A 74 6.83 -0.40 -8.14
C ILE A 74 6.29 -1.50 -7.21
N LEU A 75 5.09 -1.26 -6.66
CA LEU A 75 4.30 -2.22 -5.88
C LEU A 75 3.02 -2.54 -6.67
N PRO A 76 2.99 -3.62 -7.48
CA PRO A 76 1.76 -3.99 -8.18
C PRO A 76 0.67 -4.35 -7.18
N ASN A 77 -0.59 -4.14 -7.55
CA ASN A 77 -1.74 -4.53 -6.75
C ASN A 77 -2.77 -5.34 -7.53
N THR A 78 -3.55 -6.12 -6.80
CA THR A 78 -4.65 -6.94 -7.33
C THR A 78 -5.98 -6.18 -7.37
N ALA A 79 -5.94 -4.86 -7.63
CA ALA A 79 -7.15 -4.03 -7.66
C ALA A 79 -8.19 -4.56 -8.66
N GLY A 80 -9.42 -4.73 -8.17
CA GLY A 80 -10.54 -5.26 -8.94
C GLY A 80 -10.69 -6.77 -8.88
N CYS A 81 -9.92 -7.47 -8.04
CA CYS A 81 -10.18 -8.86 -7.69
C CYS A 81 -11.21 -8.95 -6.55
N TYR A 82 -12.17 -9.84 -6.70
CA TYR A 82 -13.24 -10.10 -5.73
C TYR A 82 -13.14 -11.48 -5.09
N THR A 83 -12.21 -12.32 -5.58
CA THR A 83 -11.92 -13.60 -4.98
C THR A 83 -10.43 -13.84 -4.72
N ALA A 84 -10.13 -14.75 -3.79
CA ALA A 84 -8.76 -15.20 -3.54
C ALA A 84 -8.11 -15.74 -4.83
N GLU A 85 -8.84 -16.54 -5.61
CA GLU A 85 -8.37 -17.12 -6.88
C GLU A 85 -8.00 -16.02 -7.89
N GLU A 86 -8.86 -15.02 -8.06
CA GLU A 86 -8.60 -13.88 -8.96
C GLU A 86 -7.35 -13.10 -8.53
N ALA A 87 -7.20 -12.85 -7.24
CA ALA A 87 -6.07 -12.11 -6.71
C ALA A 87 -4.76 -12.90 -6.87
N ILE A 88 -4.77 -14.21 -6.59
CA ILE A 88 -3.61 -15.07 -6.80
C ILE A 88 -3.20 -15.10 -8.27
N ARG A 89 -4.16 -15.26 -9.18
CA ARG A 89 -3.90 -15.23 -10.63
C ARG A 89 -3.30 -13.90 -11.06
N THR A 90 -3.85 -12.79 -10.57
CA THR A 90 -3.39 -11.44 -10.88
C THR A 90 -1.99 -11.18 -10.34
N ALA A 91 -1.67 -11.65 -9.13
CA ALA A 91 -0.33 -11.54 -8.55
C ALA A 91 0.72 -12.30 -9.37
N ARG A 92 0.40 -13.51 -9.83
CA ARG A 92 1.29 -14.28 -10.72
C ARG A 92 1.53 -13.57 -12.06
N LEU A 93 0.48 -12.97 -12.65
CA LEU A 93 0.64 -12.14 -13.84
C LEU A 93 1.54 -10.92 -13.58
N ALA A 94 1.39 -10.28 -12.42
CA ALA A 94 2.22 -9.14 -12.02
C ALA A 94 3.70 -9.51 -11.91
N ARG A 95 3.99 -10.67 -11.32
CA ARG A 95 5.36 -11.20 -11.19
C ARG A 95 6.03 -11.33 -12.55
N GLU A 96 5.35 -11.96 -13.51
CA GLU A 96 5.88 -12.14 -14.87
C GLU A 96 6.00 -10.81 -15.63
N ALA A 97 4.98 -9.94 -15.54
CA ALA A 97 4.93 -8.70 -16.32
C ALA A 97 5.91 -7.63 -15.82
N LEU A 98 6.18 -7.59 -14.51
CA LEU A 98 6.99 -6.54 -13.86
C LEU A 98 8.29 -7.07 -13.26
N ASN A 99 8.57 -8.37 -13.37
CA ASN A 99 9.73 -9.04 -12.79
C ASN A 99 9.92 -8.68 -11.30
N THR A 100 8.87 -8.87 -10.50
CA THR A 100 8.82 -8.49 -9.09
C THR A 100 8.13 -9.52 -8.22
N GLU A 101 8.65 -9.71 -7.01
CA GLU A 101 8.04 -10.56 -6.00
C GLU A 101 7.09 -9.81 -5.06
N TRP A 102 7.01 -8.49 -5.18
CA TRP A 102 6.20 -7.65 -4.30
C TRP A 102 4.78 -7.57 -4.83
N ILE A 103 3.79 -7.73 -3.95
CA ILE A 103 2.39 -7.58 -4.30
C ILE A 103 1.61 -6.91 -3.17
N LYS A 104 0.89 -5.84 -3.49
CA LYS A 104 -0.19 -5.31 -2.67
C LYS A 104 -1.44 -6.16 -2.92
N LEU A 105 -1.74 -7.03 -1.97
CA LEU A 105 -2.88 -7.94 -2.06
C LEU A 105 -4.16 -7.23 -1.65
N GLU A 106 -5.06 -7.07 -2.62
CA GLU A 106 -6.40 -6.52 -2.47
C GLU A 106 -7.43 -7.55 -2.93
N VAL A 107 -8.31 -7.98 -2.03
CA VAL A 107 -9.49 -8.79 -2.37
C VAL A 107 -10.71 -8.06 -1.85
N ILE A 108 -11.56 -7.57 -2.76
CA ILE A 108 -12.71 -6.72 -2.42
C ILE A 108 -13.93 -7.59 -2.14
N GLY A 109 -14.56 -7.39 -0.97
CA GLY A 109 -15.78 -8.10 -0.57
C GLY A 109 -17.06 -7.42 -1.01
N ASP A 110 -17.05 -6.09 -1.15
CA ASP A 110 -18.21 -5.32 -1.64
C ASP A 110 -17.79 -4.25 -2.66
N GLN A 111 -18.44 -4.26 -3.83
CA GLN A 111 -18.11 -3.37 -4.94
C GLN A 111 -18.52 -1.91 -4.66
N THR A 112 -19.50 -1.70 -3.81
CA THR A 112 -20.03 -0.36 -3.50
C THR A 112 -19.10 0.38 -2.56
N THR A 113 -18.74 -0.28 -1.47
CA THR A 113 -17.94 0.31 -0.38
C THR A 113 -16.45 0.06 -0.54
N LEU A 114 -16.04 -0.87 -1.41
CA LEU A 114 -14.64 -1.29 -1.57
C LEU A 114 -14.00 -1.80 -0.26
N PHE A 115 -14.82 -2.29 0.67
CA PHE A 115 -14.33 -3.01 1.85
C PHE A 115 -13.66 -4.31 1.41
N PRO A 116 -12.54 -4.68 2.04
CA PRO A 116 -11.88 -5.94 1.75
C PRO A 116 -12.66 -7.13 2.33
N ASP A 117 -12.57 -8.26 1.65
CA ASP A 117 -12.93 -9.57 2.20
C ASP A 117 -11.72 -10.13 2.96
N ASN A 118 -11.77 -10.07 4.29
CA ASN A 118 -10.67 -10.51 5.14
C ASN A 118 -10.39 -12.02 5.04
N GLU A 119 -11.41 -12.84 4.81
CA GLU A 119 -11.25 -14.30 4.73
C GLU A 119 -10.50 -14.66 3.46
N GLN A 120 -10.96 -14.12 2.33
CA GLN A 120 -10.31 -14.35 1.04
C GLN A 120 -8.93 -13.70 0.95
N THR A 121 -8.73 -12.55 1.59
CA THR A 121 -7.40 -11.92 1.72
C THR A 121 -6.43 -12.85 2.45
N LEU A 122 -6.85 -13.45 3.57
CA LEU A 122 -6.01 -14.36 4.34
C LEU A 122 -5.71 -15.66 3.56
N GLU A 123 -6.69 -16.18 2.82
CA GLU A 123 -6.49 -17.35 1.95
C GLU A 123 -5.43 -17.07 0.88
N ALA A 124 -5.59 -15.98 0.13
CA ALA A 124 -4.66 -15.59 -0.91
C ALA A 124 -3.26 -15.29 -0.36
N ALA A 125 -3.17 -14.60 0.79
CA ALA A 125 -1.88 -14.29 1.42
C ALA A 125 -1.09 -15.56 1.75
N ARG A 126 -1.74 -16.58 2.34
CA ARG A 126 -1.09 -17.85 2.68
C ARG A 126 -0.53 -18.59 1.47
N ILE A 127 -1.22 -18.52 0.33
CA ILE A 127 -0.78 -19.16 -0.90
C ILE A 127 0.39 -18.36 -1.50
N LEU A 128 0.24 -17.06 -1.64
CA LEU A 128 1.24 -16.19 -2.26
C LEU A 128 2.56 -16.16 -1.46
N VAL A 129 2.50 -16.11 -0.13
CA VAL A 129 3.72 -16.18 0.68
C VAL A 129 4.46 -17.51 0.48
N LYS A 130 3.75 -18.64 0.40
CA LYS A 130 4.36 -19.95 0.10
C LYS A 130 4.99 -20.00 -1.29
N GLU A 131 4.47 -19.22 -2.23
CA GLU A 131 5.01 -19.06 -3.59
C GLU A 131 6.16 -18.05 -3.65
N GLY A 132 6.62 -17.52 -2.52
CA GLY A 132 7.75 -16.61 -2.44
C GLY A 132 7.42 -15.14 -2.66
N PHE A 133 6.13 -14.77 -2.72
CA PHE A 133 5.75 -13.36 -2.81
C PHE A 133 6.02 -12.62 -1.49
N VAL A 134 6.44 -11.37 -1.63
CA VAL A 134 6.42 -10.35 -0.59
C VAL A 134 5.01 -9.72 -0.58
N VAL A 135 4.13 -10.26 0.26
CA VAL A 135 2.71 -9.87 0.30
C VAL A 135 2.46 -8.72 1.26
N LEU A 136 1.93 -7.61 0.76
CA LEU A 136 1.45 -6.48 1.55
C LEU A 136 -0.10 -6.50 1.48
N PRO A 137 -0.80 -7.03 2.49
CA PRO A 137 -2.25 -7.24 2.45
C PRO A 137 -3.03 -6.00 2.86
N TYR A 138 -4.02 -5.61 2.04
CA TYR A 138 -5.08 -4.65 2.38
C TYR A 138 -6.23 -5.38 3.06
N PHE A 139 -6.60 -4.95 4.26
CA PHE A 139 -7.64 -5.60 5.07
C PHE A 139 -8.32 -4.58 6.01
N THR A 140 -9.35 -4.98 6.75
CA THR A 140 -10.00 -4.08 7.73
C THR A 140 -9.10 -3.77 8.93
N ASP A 141 -9.54 -2.91 9.83
CA ASP A 141 -8.86 -2.57 11.09
C ASP A 141 -8.93 -3.69 12.16
N ASP A 142 -8.94 -4.96 11.75
CA ASP A 142 -9.10 -6.14 12.62
C ASP A 142 -7.74 -6.68 13.11
N LEU A 143 -7.49 -6.57 14.42
CA LEU A 143 -6.28 -7.09 15.07
C LEU A 143 -6.03 -8.58 14.84
N ILE A 144 -7.09 -9.40 14.85
CA ILE A 144 -6.98 -10.85 14.73
C ILE A 144 -6.54 -11.21 13.32
N VAL A 145 -7.08 -10.52 12.30
CA VAL A 145 -6.66 -10.68 10.91
C VAL A 145 -5.22 -10.22 10.74
N ALA A 146 -4.82 -9.08 11.33
CA ALA A 146 -3.44 -8.61 11.30
C ALA A 146 -2.46 -9.66 11.84
N LYS A 147 -2.75 -10.26 13.01
CA LYS A 147 -1.95 -11.35 13.59
C LYS A 147 -1.83 -12.55 12.64
N LYS A 148 -2.96 -13.00 12.06
CA LYS A 148 -2.97 -14.13 11.13
C LYS A 148 -2.21 -13.86 9.84
N LEU A 149 -2.22 -12.62 9.33
CA LEU A 149 -1.47 -12.22 8.14
C LEU A 149 0.04 -12.21 8.40
N LEU A 150 0.46 -11.69 9.56
CA LEU A 150 1.86 -11.74 10.01
C LEU A 150 2.32 -13.19 10.22
N ASP A 151 1.51 -14.03 10.88
CA ASP A 151 1.79 -15.46 11.08
C ASP A 151 1.88 -16.23 9.76
N ALA A 152 1.13 -15.80 8.73
CA ALA A 152 1.23 -16.34 7.38
C ALA A 152 2.53 -15.96 6.66
N GLY A 153 3.30 -15.00 7.20
CA GLY A 153 4.58 -14.53 6.68
C GLY A 153 4.53 -13.22 5.89
N CYS A 154 3.43 -12.45 5.98
CA CYS A 154 3.41 -11.10 5.42
C CYS A 154 4.39 -10.21 6.20
N PRO A 155 5.33 -9.48 5.54
CA PRO A 155 6.31 -8.63 6.21
C PRO A 155 5.73 -7.34 6.79
N ALA A 156 4.54 -6.95 6.34
CA ALA A 156 3.81 -5.78 6.79
C ALA A 156 2.31 -6.07 6.72
N VAL A 157 1.51 -5.26 7.42
CA VAL A 157 0.04 -5.31 7.37
C VAL A 157 -0.49 -3.93 7.01
N MET A 158 -1.51 -3.87 6.15
CA MET A 158 -2.11 -2.60 5.71
C MET A 158 -3.60 -2.46 6.10
N PRO A 159 -3.91 -2.09 7.36
CA PRO A 159 -5.28 -1.86 7.78
C PRO A 159 -5.85 -0.60 7.10
N LEU A 160 -7.12 -0.66 6.73
CA LEU A 160 -7.83 0.49 6.16
C LEU A 160 -8.07 1.59 7.21
N ALA A 161 -7.99 2.87 6.80
CA ALA A 161 -8.51 3.98 7.59
C ALA A 161 -10.04 4.13 7.44
N ALA A 162 -10.51 4.02 6.20
CA ALA A 162 -11.89 4.10 5.75
C ALA A 162 -12.01 3.48 4.34
N PRO A 163 -13.23 3.31 3.79
CA PRO A 163 -13.44 2.91 2.39
C PRO A 163 -12.54 3.63 1.38
N ILE A 164 -12.04 2.90 0.38
CA ILE A 164 -11.13 3.43 -0.64
C ILE A 164 -11.75 4.65 -1.34
N GLY A 165 -11.00 5.76 -1.34
CA GLY A 165 -11.40 7.00 -2.01
C GLY A 165 -12.51 7.80 -1.32
N SER A 166 -12.96 7.39 -0.13
CA SER A 166 -13.99 8.13 0.62
C SER A 166 -13.49 9.44 1.24
N GLY A 167 -12.19 9.53 1.54
CA GLY A 167 -11.58 10.73 2.15
C GLY A 167 -12.09 11.03 3.57
N LEU A 168 -12.63 10.03 4.28
CA LEU A 168 -13.21 10.20 5.61
C LEU A 168 -12.15 10.32 6.74
N GLY A 169 -10.90 9.97 6.45
CA GLY A 169 -9.83 9.89 7.45
C GLY A 169 -9.93 8.65 8.33
N ILE A 170 -9.22 8.65 9.46
CA ILE A 170 -9.13 7.50 10.38
C ILE A 170 -10.45 7.32 11.13
N GLN A 171 -11.26 6.32 10.76
CA GLN A 171 -12.58 6.11 11.38
C GLN A 171 -12.53 5.45 12.75
N ASN A 172 -11.53 4.58 12.98
CA ASN A 172 -11.40 3.83 14.22
C ASN A 172 -9.96 3.93 14.78
N PRO A 173 -9.61 5.10 15.35
CA PRO A 173 -8.28 5.30 15.91
C PRO A 173 -7.97 4.35 17.08
N THR A 174 -9.01 3.87 17.77
CA THR A 174 -8.88 2.91 18.86
C THR A 174 -8.32 1.58 18.38
N ASN A 175 -8.85 1.00 17.29
CA ASN A 175 -8.33 -0.26 16.76
C ASN A 175 -6.90 -0.12 16.26
N LEU A 176 -6.54 0.99 15.60
CA LEU A 176 -5.16 1.23 15.17
C LEU A 176 -4.19 1.30 16.36
N ARG A 177 -4.57 2.01 17.43
CA ARG A 177 -3.77 2.07 18.66
C ARG A 177 -3.61 0.69 19.31
N ILE A 178 -4.71 -0.06 19.45
CA ILE A 178 -4.68 -1.44 19.96
C ILE A 178 -3.76 -2.30 19.09
N MET A 179 -3.84 -2.17 17.77
CA MET A 179 -3.00 -2.91 16.83
C MET A 179 -1.52 -2.61 17.05
N ARG A 180 -1.13 -1.34 17.15
CA ARG A 180 0.24 -0.95 17.47
C ARG A 180 0.70 -1.49 18.82
N GLU A 181 -0.09 -1.33 19.88
CA GLU A 181 0.24 -1.80 21.23
C GLU A 181 0.46 -3.32 21.27
N GLN A 182 -0.36 -4.07 20.56
CA GLN A 182 -0.30 -5.54 20.50
C GLN A 182 0.78 -6.05 19.54
N LEU A 183 1.17 -5.25 18.55
CA LEU A 183 2.14 -5.60 17.51
C LEU A 183 3.27 -4.56 17.44
N PRO A 184 4.06 -4.37 18.51
CA PRO A 184 5.04 -3.28 18.60
C PRO A 184 6.20 -3.41 17.60
N LYS A 185 6.41 -4.60 17.02
CA LYS A 185 7.48 -4.89 16.05
C LYS A 185 6.98 -5.05 14.62
N ALA A 186 5.66 -5.08 14.40
CA ALA A 186 5.12 -5.25 13.06
C ALA A 186 5.21 -3.94 12.30
N THR A 187 5.49 -4.01 10.99
CA THR A 187 5.35 -2.87 10.10
C THR A 187 3.87 -2.67 9.77
N ILE A 188 3.30 -1.56 10.20
CA ILE A 188 1.88 -1.19 10.01
C ILE A 188 1.82 -0.04 9.02
N ILE A 189 1.16 -0.23 7.89
CA ILE A 189 1.00 0.80 6.85
C ILE A 189 -0.49 1.15 6.76
N VAL A 190 -0.91 2.33 7.19
CA VAL A 190 -2.32 2.71 7.04
C VAL A 190 -2.62 2.97 5.57
N ASP A 191 -3.62 2.29 5.03
CA ASP A 191 -4.02 2.38 3.62
C ASP A 191 -5.48 2.80 3.48
N ALA A 192 -5.86 3.35 2.33
CA ALA A 192 -7.20 3.81 2.01
C ALA A 192 -7.78 4.87 2.97
N GLY A 193 -8.90 5.50 2.61
CA GLY A 193 -9.66 6.39 3.49
C GLY A 193 -9.07 7.77 3.84
N VAL A 194 -7.74 7.96 3.79
CA VAL A 194 -7.08 9.26 4.01
C VAL A 194 -7.63 10.31 3.04
N GLY A 195 -8.07 11.46 3.55
CA GLY A 195 -8.65 12.56 2.78
C GLY A 195 -7.78 13.82 2.75
N THR A 196 -6.97 14.04 3.78
CA THR A 196 -6.09 15.22 3.88
C THR A 196 -4.80 14.93 4.65
N ALA A 197 -3.88 15.90 4.67
CA ALA A 197 -2.60 15.79 5.36
C ALA A 197 -2.76 15.50 6.87
N SER A 198 -3.74 16.10 7.55
CA SER A 198 -3.97 15.85 8.98
C SER A 198 -4.35 14.41 9.28
N ASP A 199 -5.04 13.72 8.37
CA ASP A 199 -5.39 12.30 8.56
C ASP A 199 -4.14 11.42 8.54
N ALA A 200 -3.21 11.71 7.63
CA ALA A 200 -1.93 11.02 7.57
C ALA A 200 -1.09 11.31 8.82
N THR A 201 -1.08 12.55 9.30
CA THR A 201 -0.43 12.90 10.58
C THR A 201 -1.03 12.09 11.74
N ILE A 202 -2.36 12.01 11.84
CA ILE A 202 -3.04 11.22 12.88
C ILE A 202 -2.65 9.74 12.79
N ALA A 203 -2.58 9.16 11.59
CA ALA A 203 -2.13 7.78 11.41
C ALA A 203 -0.72 7.56 11.97
N MET A 204 0.21 8.48 11.68
CA MET A 204 1.59 8.44 12.20
C MET A 204 1.63 8.62 13.72
N GLU A 205 0.84 9.55 14.29
CA GLU A 205 0.73 9.79 15.73
C GLU A 205 0.18 8.55 16.49
N LEU A 206 -0.71 7.80 15.85
CA LEU A 206 -1.24 6.52 16.37
C LEU A 206 -0.25 5.36 16.21
N GLY A 207 0.91 5.62 15.59
CA GLY A 207 2.01 4.69 15.47
C GLY A 207 2.01 3.89 14.17
N ALA A 208 1.38 4.33 13.09
CA ALA A 208 1.66 3.76 11.77
C ALA A 208 3.14 3.97 11.39
N ASP A 209 3.74 3.01 10.69
CA ASP A 209 5.10 3.14 10.15
C ASP A 209 5.11 3.89 8.82
N ALA A 210 4.04 3.78 8.06
CA ALA A 210 3.85 4.46 6.79
C ALA A 210 2.37 4.68 6.49
N VAL A 211 2.10 5.53 5.50
CA VAL A 211 0.75 5.79 4.99
C VAL A 211 0.74 5.58 3.48
N LEU A 212 -0.27 4.88 2.98
CA LEU A 212 -0.55 4.73 1.56
C LEU A 212 -1.76 5.57 1.17
N MET A 213 -1.58 6.51 0.24
CA MET A 213 -2.67 7.35 -0.25
C MET A 213 -2.66 7.49 -1.77
N ASN A 214 -3.84 7.75 -2.36
CA ASN A 214 -3.95 8.01 -3.79
C ASN A 214 -4.96 9.12 -4.07
N THR A 215 -6.24 8.87 -3.75
CA THR A 215 -7.34 9.79 -4.08
C THR A 215 -7.15 11.20 -3.53
N ALA A 216 -6.73 11.34 -2.27
CA ALA A 216 -6.52 12.63 -1.63
C ALA A 216 -5.48 13.53 -2.33
N ILE A 217 -4.50 12.91 -3.01
CA ILE A 217 -3.50 13.62 -3.80
C ILE A 217 -4.05 13.82 -5.22
N ALA A 218 -4.33 12.72 -5.92
CA ALA A 218 -4.61 12.73 -7.35
C ALA A 218 -5.89 13.50 -7.75
N GLU A 219 -6.87 13.61 -6.86
CA GLU A 219 -8.13 14.34 -7.09
C GLU A 219 -8.16 15.72 -6.40
N ALA A 220 -7.05 16.17 -5.82
CA ALA A 220 -6.94 17.55 -5.32
C ALA A 220 -7.04 18.56 -6.47
N GLN A 221 -7.36 19.81 -6.14
CA GLN A 221 -7.36 20.90 -7.14
C GLN A 221 -5.97 21.08 -7.77
N ASP A 222 -4.94 20.92 -6.94
CA ASP A 222 -3.51 20.98 -7.28
C ASP A 222 -2.81 19.76 -6.64
N PRO A 223 -2.73 18.62 -7.36
CA PRO A 223 -2.14 17.36 -6.88
C PRO A 223 -0.64 17.39 -6.54
#